data_AF-A0A7S4HID6-F1
#
_entry.id   AF-A0A7S4HID6-F1
#
_cell.length_a   1.000
_cell.length_b   1.000
_cell.length_c   1.000
_cell.angle_alpha   90.00
_cell.angle_beta   90.00
_cell.angle_gamma   90.00
#
_symmetry.space_group_name_H-M   'P 1'
#
loop_
_entity.id
_entity.type
_entity.pdbx_description
1 polymer ?
#
loop_
_entity_poly.entity_id
_entity_poly.type
_entity_poly.pdbx_seq_one_letter_code
_entity_poly.pdbx_strand_id
1 'polypeptide(L)'
;GGPGFSSLRPHEDESLLSLTVALNDMSEYDGGGLFVASTGDLLNGDAGTLMCFAGGLVHGGYPVARGTRWILTAFLYVDRNDSRREKGYVLRKILGEKGGE
;
A
#
# COMPACT_ATOMS: atom_id res chain seq x y z
N GLY A 1 4.40 -6.49 27.56
CA GLY A 1 4.61 -5.76 26.29
C GLY A 1 3.73 -6.42 25.25
N GLY A 2 2.80 -5.69 24.66
CA GLY A 2 1.96 -6.25 23.60
C GLY A 2 2.81 -6.57 22.36
N PRO A 3 2.50 -7.61 21.60
CA PRO A 3 3.17 -7.90 20.34
C PRO A 3 2.93 -6.74 19.35
N GLY A 4 3.98 -6.25 18.69
CA GLY A 4 3.89 -5.22 17.66
C GLY A 4 5.17 -4.38 17.52
N PHE A 5 5.40 -3.83 16.34
CA PHE A 5 6.43 -2.82 16.07
C PHE A 5 5.76 -1.47 15.85
N SER A 6 6.29 -0.40 16.44
CA SER A 6 5.76 0.96 16.25
C SER A 6 6.24 1.63 14.98
N SER A 7 7.25 1.08 14.31
CA SER A 7 7.80 1.59 13.04
C SER A 7 8.54 0.48 12.29
N LEU A 8 8.83 0.72 11.02
CA LEU A 8 9.67 -0.15 10.19
C LEU A 8 10.61 0.71 9.36
N ARG A 9 11.91 0.41 9.41
CA ARG A 9 12.94 1.18 8.69
C ARG A 9 12.72 1.08 7.17
N PRO A 10 13.19 2.07 6.39
CA PRO A 10 13.20 1.99 4.94
C PRO A 10 13.84 0.69 4.43
N HIS A 11 13.13 -0.02 3.56
CA HIS A 11 13.53 -1.29 2.95
C HIS A 11 12.79 -1.50 1.63
N GLU A 12 13.16 -2.55 0.91
CA GLU A 12 12.42 -3.05 -0.25
C GLU A 12 11.82 -4.41 0.12
N ASP A 13 10.69 -4.73 -0.49
CA ASP A 13 10.10 -6.07 -0.44
C ASP A 13 10.57 -6.89 -1.64
N GLU A 14 10.58 -8.22 -1.49
CA GLU A 14 10.89 -9.14 -2.59
C GLU A 14 9.67 -9.45 -3.48
N SER A 15 8.59 -8.66 -3.40
CA SER A 15 7.33 -8.86 -4.12
C SER A 15 7.29 -8.12 -5.47
N LEU A 16 6.34 -8.46 -6.35
CA LEU A 16 6.05 -7.60 -7.51
C LEU A 16 5.24 -6.38 -7.07
N LEU A 17 4.16 -6.62 -6.33
CA LEU A 17 3.34 -5.59 -5.70
C LEU A 17 3.20 -5.89 -4.22
N SER A 18 3.37 -4.86 -3.41
CA SER A 18 3.07 -4.87 -1.99
C SER A 18 1.80 -4.07 -1.74
N LEU A 19 0.94 -4.64 -0.88
CA LEU A 19 -0.33 -4.05 -0.49
C LEU A 19 -0.34 -3.84 1.02
N THR A 20 -0.83 -2.68 1.45
CA THR A 20 -1.25 -2.48 2.84
C THR A 20 -2.70 -2.01 2.87
N VAL A 21 -3.51 -2.63 3.73
CA VAL A 21 -4.90 -2.25 3.96
C VAL A 21 -5.02 -1.74 5.39
N ALA A 22 -5.53 -0.53 5.57
CA ALA A 22 -5.86 0.02 6.88
C ALA A 22 -7.07 -0.73 7.47
N LEU A 23 -6.95 -1.22 8.71
CA LEU A 23 -8.02 -1.98 9.39
C LEU A 23 -8.76 -1.16 10.47
N ASN A 24 -8.31 0.06 10.75
CA ASN A 24 -8.91 0.96 11.71
C ASN A 24 -8.67 2.42 11.30
N ASP A 25 -9.45 3.35 11.86
CA ASP A 25 -9.49 4.74 11.40
C ASP A 25 -8.30 5.54 11.94
N MET A 26 -7.91 6.59 11.21
CA MET A 26 -6.79 7.45 11.63
C MET A 26 -7.08 8.21 12.92
N SER A 27 -8.35 8.34 13.32
CA SER A 27 -8.72 8.93 14.61
C SER A 27 -8.30 8.07 15.82
N GLU A 28 -7.94 6.79 15.61
CA GLU A 28 -7.61 5.85 16.69
C GLU A 28 -6.11 5.82 17.03
N TYR A 29 -5.26 6.50 16.25
CA TYR A 29 -3.81 6.54 16.45
C TYR A 29 -3.18 7.85 15.99
N ASP A 30 -1.99 8.17 16.51
CA ASP A 30 -1.16 9.29 16.04
C ASP A 30 0.06 8.79 15.29
N GLY A 31 0.35 9.41 14.14
CA GLY A 31 1.44 9.01 13.26
C GLY A 31 1.04 7.87 12.34
N GLY A 32 1.93 6.90 12.14
CA GLY A 32 1.69 5.79 11.21
C GLY A 32 1.67 6.19 9.74
N GLY A 33 1.50 5.19 8.87
CA GLY A 33 1.47 5.38 7.42
C GLY A 33 2.66 4.76 6.69
N LEU A 34 2.60 4.79 5.37
CA LEU A 34 3.62 4.34 4.45
C LEU A 34 4.53 5.52 4.09
N PHE A 35 5.78 5.47 4.54
CA PHE A 35 6.82 6.42 4.12
C PHE A 35 7.45 5.95 2.81
N VAL A 36 7.48 6.82 1.80
CA VAL A 36 8.08 6.54 0.48
C VAL A 36 9.41 7.30 0.36
N ALA A 37 10.53 6.58 0.33
CA ALA A 37 11.84 7.22 0.49
C ALA A 37 12.24 8.12 -0.70
N SER A 38 11.81 7.78 -1.91
CA SER A 38 12.17 8.53 -3.13
C SER A 38 11.51 9.90 -3.23
N THR A 39 10.32 10.07 -2.64
CA THR A 39 9.57 11.33 -2.67
C THR A 39 9.54 12.04 -1.31
N GLY A 40 9.83 11.32 -0.22
CA GLY A 40 9.63 11.81 1.14
C GLY A 40 8.17 11.81 1.58
N ASP A 41 7.25 11.27 0.76
CA ASP A 41 5.83 11.29 1.05
C ASP A 41 5.49 10.36 2.22
N LEU A 42 4.47 10.77 2.97
CA LEU A 42 3.81 9.95 3.99
C LEU A 42 2.36 9.72 3.57
N LEU A 43 2.05 8.48 3.19
CA LEU A 43 0.71 8.09 2.77
C LEU A 43 -0.01 7.41 3.94
N ASN A 44 -1.23 7.85 4.22
CA ASN A 44 -2.09 7.23 5.23
C ASN A 44 -3.57 7.29 4.80
N GLY A 45 -4.44 6.55 5.48
CA GLY A 45 -5.88 6.60 5.23
C GLY A 45 -6.68 5.83 6.28
N ASP A 46 -7.98 6.10 6.33
CA ASP A 46 -8.94 5.46 7.23
C ASP A 46 -9.19 3.99 6.87
N ALA A 47 -9.95 3.29 7.71
CA ALA A 47 -10.24 1.88 7.54
C ALA A 47 -10.77 1.56 6.13
N GLY A 48 -10.24 0.51 5.52
CA GLY A 48 -10.55 0.10 4.15
C GLY A 48 -9.68 0.75 3.07
N THR A 49 -8.86 1.75 3.39
CA THR A 49 -7.89 2.31 2.45
C THR A 49 -6.86 1.26 2.06
N LEU A 50 -6.66 1.06 0.75
CA LEU A 50 -5.63 0.19 0.19
C LEU A 50 -4.52 1.02 -0.44
N MET A 51 -3.28 0.77 -0.03
CA MET A 51 -2.08 1.28 -0.68
C MET A 51 -1.43 0.15 -1.45
N CYS A 52 -1.28 0.33 -2.76
CA CYS A 52 -0.62 -0.59 -3.67
C CYS A 52 0.63 0.07 -4.23
N PHE A 53 1.77 -0.58 -4.10
CA PHE A 53 3.05 -0.07 -4.57
C PHE A 53 3.92 -1.21 -5.09
N ALA A 54 4.92 -0.88 -5.91
CA ALA A 54 5.89 -1.86 -6.39
C ALA A 54 6.72 -2.38 -5.22
N GLY A 55 6.97 -3.70 -5.15
CA GLY A 55 7.72 -4.29 -4.03
C GLY A 55 9.14 -3.73 -3.90
N GLY A 56 9.80 -3.45 -5.03
CA GLY A 56 11.11 -2.79 -5.07
C GLY A 56 11.11 -1.29 -4.76
N LEU A 57 9.97 -0.69 -4.37
CA LEU A 57 9.94 0.69 -3.91
C LEU A 57 10.51 0.76 -2.49
N VAL A 58 11.56 1.55 -2.26
CA VAL A 58 12.09 1.75 -0.90
C VAL A 58 11.04 2.48 -0.05
N HIS A 59 10.54 1.78 0.97
CA HIS A 59 9.46 2.26 1.83
C HIS A 59 9.63 1.83 3.29
N GLY A 60 8.89 2.47 4.20
CA GLY A 60 8.94 2.14 5.62
C GLY A 60 7.60 2.41 6.33
N GLY A 61 7.46 1.83 7.52
CA GLY A 61 6.34 2.11 8.41
C GLY A 61 6.66 3.34 9.26
N TYR A 62 5.97 4.45 9.03
CA TYR A 62 6.19 5.67 9.81
C TYR A 62 5.79 5.46 11.28
N PRO A 63 6.52 6.01 12.26
CA PRO A 63 6.27 5.73 13.67
C PRO A 63 4.83 6.03 14.12
N VAL A 64 4.24 5.10 14.87
CA VAL A 64 3.01 5.30 15.63
C VAL A 64 3.39 5.77 17.03
N ALA A 65 2.98 7.00 17.37
CA ALA A 65 3.34 7.65 18.64
C ALA A 65 2.30 7.39 19.75
N ARG A 66 1.03 7.18 19.38
CA ARG A 66 -0.07 6.85 20.31
C ARG A 66 -1.09 5.94 19.62
N GLY A 67 -1.78 5.12 20.40
CA GLY A 67 -2.83 4.23 19.91
C GLY A 67 -2.25 2.97 19.27
N THR A 68 -3.05 2.31 18.42
CA THR A 68 -2.60 1.13 17.67
C THR A 68 -3.13 1.23 16.25
N ARG A 69 -2.23 1.14 15.27
CA ARG A 69 -2.57 1.07 13.85
C ARG A 69 -2.56 -0.37 13.40
N TRP A 70 -3.73 -0.89 13.04
CA TRP A 70 -3.90 -2.23 12.51
C TRP A 70 -3.84 -2.19 10.99
N ILE A 71 -2.99 -3.05 10.42
CA ILE A 71 -2.92 -3.25 8.98
C ILE A 71 -2.96 -4.72 8.61
N LEU A 72 -3.50 -4.99 7.43
CA LEU A 72 -3.27 -6.23 6.70
C LEU A 72 -2.24 -5.95 5.61
N THR A 73 -1.16 -6.72 5.56
CA THR A 73 -0.20 -6.68 4.46
C THR A 73 -0.38 -7.88 3.55
N ALA A 74 -0.22 -7.68 2.24
CA ALA A 74 -0.22 -8.76 1.27
C ALA A 74 0.88 -8.51 0.21
N PHE A 75 1.58 -9.58 -0.16
CA PHE A 75 2.65 -9.56 -1.15
C PHE A 75 2.20 -10.37 -2.36
N LEU A 76 2.14 -9.73 -3.52
CA LEU A 76 1.68 -10.34 -4.75
C LEU A 76 2.86 -10.66 -5.66
N TYR A 77 2.85 -11.90 -6.15
CA TYR A 77 3.79 -12.44 -7.11
C TYR A 77 3.01 -12.86 -8.36
N VAL A 78 3.58 -12.62 -9.54
CA VAL A 78 2.99 -13.10 -10.80
C VAL A 78 3.74 -14.34 -11.22
N ASP A 79 3.11 -15.50 -11.05
CA ASP A 79 3.61 -16.76 -11.56
C ASP A 79 3.46 -16.82 -13.10
N ARG A 80 2.26 -16.49 -13.60
CA ARG A 80 1.96 -16.44 -15.02
C ARG A 80 1.00 -15.31 -15.37
N ASN A 81 1.30 -14.58 -16.44
CA ASN A 81 0.38 -13.60 -17.02
C ASN A 81 -0.50 -14.25 -18.11
N ASP A 82 -1.70 -14.68 -17.73
CA ASP A 82 -2.68 -15.31 -18.63
C ASP A 82 -3.65 -14.32 -19.29
N SER A 83 -3.37 -13.02 -19.26
CA SER A 83 -4.23 -12.00 -19.89
C SER A 83 -4.42 -12.21 -21.40
N ARG A 84 -3.52 -12.97 -22.05
CA ARG A 84 -3.43 -13.12 -23.52
C ARG A 84 -3.32 -11.78 -24.26
N ARG A 85 -2.98 -10.70 -23.56
CA ARG A 85 -2.74 -9.37 -24.09
C ARG A 85 -1.24 -9.15 -24.23
N GLU A 86 -0.88 -8.18 -25.06
CA GLU A 86 0.50 -7.73 -25.15
C GLU A 86 0.98 -7.18 -23.79
N LYS A 87 2.27 -7.37 -23.48
CA LYS A 87 2.87 -6.85 -22.25
C LYS A 87 2.69 -5.33 -22.20
N GLY A 88 2.32 -4.80 -21.04
CA GLY A 88 2.07 -3.36 -20.87
C GLY A 88 0.69 -2.89 -21.36
N TYR A 89 -0.23 -3.80 -21.71
CA TYR A 89 -1.61 -3.40 -21.96
C TYR A 89 -2.21 -2.73 -20.72
N VAL A 90 -2.93 -1.63 -20.94
CA VAL A 90 -3.67 -0.93 -19.89
C VAL A 90 -5.13 -1.36 -19.99
N LEU A 91 -5.75 -1.71 -18.86
CA LEU A 91 -7.21 -1.86 -18.78
C LEU A 91 -7.82 -0.49 -19.11
N ARG A 92 -8.31 -0.31 -20.33
CA ARG A 92 -8.97 0.94 -20.72
C ARG A 92 -10.24 1.08 -19.86
N LYS A 93 -10.33 2.22 -19.17
CA LYS A 93 -11.38 2.73 -18.25
C LYS A 93 -11.36 2.25 -16.79
N ILE A 94 -10.59 2.95 -15.97
CA ILE A 94 -11.06 3.36 -14.62
C ILE A 94 -11.51 4.84 -14.65
N LEU A 95 -11.13 5.60 -15.68
CA LEU A 95 -11.65 6.93 -15.95
C LEU A 95 -12.92 6.77 -16.80
N GLY A 96 -14.08 7.04 -16.20
CA GLY A 96 -15.38 6.82 -16.82
C GLY A 96 -15.51 7.54 -18.17
N GLU A 97 -15.73 6.77 -19.24
CA GLU A 97 -16.57 7.32 -20.30
C GLU A 97 -18.00 7.21 -19.79
N LYS A 98 -18.61 8.36 -19.51
CA LYS A 98 -20.06 8.49 -19.72
C LYS A 98 -20.31 8.09 -21.16
N GLY A 99 -21.22 7.14 -21.37
CA GLY A 99 -21.69 6.79 -22.71
C GLY A 99 -22.11 8.06 -23.44
N GLY A 100 -21.62 8.22 -24.66
CA GLY A 100 -22.00 9.28 -25.59
C GLY A 100 -22.65 8.65 -26.81
N GLU A 101 -23.94 8.98 -26.95
CA GLU A 101 -24.92 8.79 -28.05
C GLU A 101 -25.16 7.37 -28.60
#